data_AF-A0A924VC00-F1
#
_entry.id   AF-A0A924VC00-F1
#
_cell.length_a   1.000
_cell.length_b   1.000
_cell.length_c   1.000
_cell.angle_alpha   90.00
_cell.angle_beta   90.00
_cell.angle_gamma   90.00
#
_symmetry.space_group_name_H-M   'P 1'
#
loop_
_entity.id
_entity.type
_entity.pdbx_description
1 polymer ?
#
loop_
_entity_poly.entity_id
_entity_poly.type
_entity_poly.pdbx_seq_one_letter_code
_entity_poly.pdbx_strand_id
1 'polypeptide(L)'
;MKSITEFAQPILQKVLAAKAALVTEGKTPEEIDATLGETFKLEGDKLKYIQAAADLVVGKTSVRRVLVASFAEGETAPSKYQKIEETHYLVETLDATKPAAVAATSAKGGGRGGPRPGGNKSGGGPKTSPWGASPEEIEAKKKASRAAALAKK
;
A
#
# COMPACT_ATOMS: atom_id res chain seq x y z
N MET A 1 8.45 -30.10 0.87
CA MET A 1 8.82 -28.74 1.37
C MET A 1 8.73 -28.64 2.89
N LYS A 2 9.75 -28.07 3.55
CA LYS A 2 9.72 -27.66 4.96
C LYS A 2 9.95 -26.16 5.08
N SER A 3 9.07 -25.44 5.77
CA SER A 3 9.29 -24.03 6.10
C SER A 3 10.27 -23.92 7.27
N ILE A 4 11.32 -23.12 7.09
CA ILE A 4 12.35 -22.88 8.09
C ILE A 4 11.96 -21.70 8.98
N THR A 5 11.62 -20.57 8.35
CA THR A 5 11.31 -19.31 9.03
C THR A 5 10.48 -18.41 8.14
N GLU A 6 9.73 -17.49 8.74
CA GLU A 6 8.99 -16.46 8.04
C GLU A 6 9.31 -15.07 8.60
N PHE A 7 9.39 -14.09 7.71
CA PHE A 7 9.63 -12.71 8.08
C PHE A 7 8.45 -11.85 7.62
N ALA A 8 7.78 -11.23 8.58
CA ALA A 8 6.67 -10.32 8.31
C ALA A 8 7.20 -8.98 7.75
N GLN A 9 6.40 -8.34 6.91
CA GLN A 9 6.68 -7.02 6.34
C GLN A 9 7.23 -5.97 7.32
N PRO A 10 6.65 -5.74 8.52
CA PRO A 10 7.13 -4.66 9.39
C PRO A 10 8.55 -4.89 9.91
N ILE A 11 8.98 -6.15 10.04
CA ILE A 11 10.34 -6.49 10.47
C ILE A 11 11.30 -6.25 9.30
N LEU A 12 10.95 -6.72 8.11
CA LEU A 12 11.76 -6.55 6.89
C LEU A 12 12.00 -5.07 6.57
N GLN A 13 10.98 -4.22 6.72
CA GLN A 13 11.11 -2.78 6.52
C GLN A 13 12.07 -2.13 7.53
N LYS A 14 11.99 -2.53 8.80
CA LYS A 14 12.91 -2.04 9.85
C LYS A 14 14.34 -2.48 9.59
N VAL A 15 14.56 -3.73 9.16
CA VAL A 15 15.88 -4.25 8.80
C VAL A 15 16.45 -3.51 7.59
N LEU A 16 15.63 -3.25 6.56
CA LEU A 16 16.04 -2.46 5.40
C LEU A 16 16.43 -1.04 5.79
N ALA A 17 15.63 -0.38 6.63
CA ALA A 17 15.93 0.96 7.11
C ALA A 17 17.21 1.00 7.95
N ALA A 18 17.39 0.03 8.85
CA ALA A 18 18.60 -0.09 9.67
C ALA A 18 19.83 -0.37 8.80
N LYS A 19 19.76 -1.31 7.86
CA LYS A 19 20.84 -1.62 6.91
C LYS A 19 21.22 -0.38 6.09
N ALA A 20 20.24 0.35 5.56
CA ALA A 20 20.49 1.60 4.83
C ALA A 20 21.16 2.66 5.73
N ALA A 21 20.70 2.84 6.96
CA ALA A 21 21.29 3.77 7.91
C ALA A 21 22.76 3.43 8.21
N LEU A 22 23.06 2.16 8.50
CA LEU A 22 24.41 1.70 8.82
C LEU A 22 25.36 1.80 7.62
N VAL A 23 24.87 1.57 6.41
CA VAL A 23 25.63 1.80 5.17
C VAL A 23 25.91 3.29 4.97
N THR A 24 24.93 4.18 5.24
CA THR A 24 25.16 5.63 5.16
C THR A 24 26.11 6.15 6.25
N GLU A 25 26.17 5.48 7.39
CA GLU A 25 27.14 5.74 8.46
C GLU A 25 28.56 5.29 8.08
N GLY A 26 28.74 4.58 6.96
CA GLY A 26 30.04 4.09 6.49
C GLY A 26 30.57 2.89 7.27
N LYS A 27 29.70 2.15 7.96
CA LYS A 27 30.08 0.93 8.68
C LYS A 27 30.49 -0.17 7.72
N THR A 28 31.43 -0.99 8.17
CA THR A 28 31.85 -2.18 7.44
C THR A 28 30.74 -3.24 7.44
N PRO A 29 30.69 -4.16 6.45
CA PRO A 29 29.66 -5.19 6.38
C PRO A 29 29.61 -6.08 7.62
N GLU A 30 30.76 -6.37 8.23
CA GLU A 30 30.85 -7.16 9.47
C GLU A 30 30.20 -6.44 10.66
N GLU A 31 30.38 -5.13 10.77
CA GLU A 31 29.73 -4.31 11.80
C GLU A 31 28.23 -4.16 11.56
N ILE A 32 27.80 -4.11 10.30
CA ILE A 32 26.38 -4.11 9.93
C ILE A 32 25.71 -5.41 10.39
N ASP A 33 26.36 -6.54 10.15
CA ASP A 33 25.85 -7.84 10.56
C ASP A 33 25.75 -7.95 12.09
N ALA A 34 26.79 -7.52 12.81
CA ALA A 34 26.78 -7.51 14.27
C ALA A 34 25.66 -6.62 14.83
N THR A 35 25.56 -5.38 14.34
CA THR A 35 24.55 -4.43 14.82
C THR A 35 23.12 -4.84 14.48
N LEU A 36 22.89 -5.43 13.30
CA LEU A 36 21.57 -6.00 12.95
C LEU A 36 21.24 -7.21 13.83
N GLY A 37 22.22 -8.08 14.11
CA GLY A 37 22.04 -9.22 15.01
C GLY A 37 21.64 -8.81 16.42
N GLU A 38 22.32 -7.82 16.98
CA GLU A 38 22.01 -7.28 18.30
C GLU A 38 20.64 -6.57 18.33
N THR A 39 20.35 -5.73 17.33
CA THR A 39 19.12 -4.92 17.29
C THR A 39 17.88 -5.81 17.17
N PHE A 40 17.94 -6.83 16.33
CA PHE A 40 16.80 -7.71 16.06
C PHE A 40 16.83 -9.01 16.86
N LYS A 41 17.87 -9.23 17.68
CA LYS A 41 18.10 -10.48 18.45
C LYS A 41 18.11 -11.70 17.53
N LEU A 42 18.81 -11.59 16.40
CA LEU A 42 18.92 -12.63 15.39
C LEU A 42 20.36 -13.13 15.34
N GLU A 43 20.52 -14.44 15.34
CA GLU A 43 21.83 -15.09 15.37
C GLU A 43 21.92 -16.17 14.28
N GLY A 44 23.15 -16.44 13.84
CA GLY A 44 23.48 -17.52 12.91
C GLY A 44 22.67 -17.44 11.61
N ASP A 45 22.02 -18.55 11.26
CA ASP A 45 21.32 -18.69 9.97
C ASP A 45 20.11 -17.77 9.84
N LYS A 46 19.42 -17.45 10.95
CA LYS A 46 18.28 -16.52 10.91
C LYS A 46 18.69 -15.11 10.48
N LEU A 47 19.89 -14.67 10.86
CA LEU A 47 20.44 -13.39 10.45
C LEU A 47 20.72 -13.36 8.94
N LYS A 48 21.36 -14.42 8.43
CA LYS A 48 21.58 -14.57 6.98
C LYS A 48 20.26 -14.59 6.22
N TYR A 49 19.27 -15.33 6.72
CA TYR A 49 17.96 -15.43 6.08
C TYR A 49 17.22 -14.09 6.04
N ILE A 50 17.26 -13.30 7.12
CA ILE A 50 16.56 -12.01 7.13
C ILE A 50 17.24 -10.98 6.22
N GLN A 51 18.55 -11.03 6.08
CA GLN A 51 19.30 -10.14 5.19
C GLN A 51 19.00 -10.46 3.72
N ALA A 52 19.08 -11.73 3.34
CA ALA A 52 18.69 -12.18 2.00
C ALA A 52 17.22 -11.85 1.72
N ALA A 53 16.32 -12.08 2.68
CA ALA A 53 14.91 -11.74 2.56
C ALA A 53 14.67 -10.22 2.43
N ALA A 54 15.43 -9.40 3.16
CA ALA A 54 15.35 -7.94 3.08
C ALA A 54 15.77 -7.47 1.69
N ASP A 55 16.89 -7.99 1.16
CA ASP A 55 17.40 -7.65 -0.17
C ASP A 55 16.39 -8.01 -1.28
N LEU A 56 15.65 -9.11 -1.13
CA LEU A 56 14.57 -9.48 -2.06
C LEU A 56 13.36 -8.54 -2.06
N VAL A 57 13.18 -7.77 -0.98
CA VAL A 57 12.04 -6.89 -0.76
C VAL A 57 12.39 -5.42 -0.98
N VAL A 58 13.64 -5.11 -1.33
CA VAL A 58 14.07 -3.75 -1.70
C VAL A 58 13.16 -3.19 -2.80
N GLY A 59 12.59 -2.02 -2.54
CA GLY A 59 11.67 -1.34 -3.48
C GLY A 59 10.26 -1.93 -3.57
N LYS A 60 9.94 -3.02 -2.86
CA LYS A 60 8.60 -3.63 -2.86
C LYS A 60 7.80 -3.17 -1.64
N THR A 61 6.73 -2.43 -1.87
CA THR A 61 5.84 -1.90 -0.81
C THR A 61 4.67 -2.83 -0.49
N SER A 62 4.29 -3.71 -1.43
CA SER A 62 3.14 -4.61 -1.32
C SER A 62 3.49 -5.99 -0.76
N VAL A 63 4.58 -6.15 0.00
CA VAL A 63 4.95 -7.45 0.57
C VAL A 63 4.17 -7.71 1.86
N ARG A 64 3.60 -8.92 2.00
CA ARG A 64 2.98 -9.40 3.23
C ARG A 64 4.00 -10.07 4.14
N ARG A 65 4.71 -11.06 3.61
CA ARG A 65 5.74 -11.83 4.31
C ARG A 65 6.71 -12.46 3.31
N VAL A 66 7.90 -12.80 3.79
CA VAL A 66 8.86 -13.65 3.06
C VAL A 66 8.95 -14.98 3.79
N LEU A 67 8.61 -16.06 3.10
CA LEU A 67 8.72 -17.42 3.60
C LEU A 67 10.04 -18.03 3.14
N VAL A 68 10.80 -18.57 4.09
CA VAL A 68 12.05 -19.27 3.86
C VAL A 68 11.79 -20.77 4.00
N ALA A 69 12.11 -21.53 2.96
CA ALA A 69 11.83 -22.96 2.89
C ALA A 69 13.02 -23.74 2.33
N SER A 70 13.11 -25.01 2.74
CA SER A 70 13.94 -26.02 2.10
C SER A 70 13.08 -27.05 1.38
N PHE A 71 13.58 -27.51 0.24
CA PHE A 71 12.99 -28.58 -0.57
C PHE A 71 13.87 -29.83 -0.44
N ALA A 72 13.26 -31.01 -0.40
CA ALA A 72 14.01 -32.25 -0.36
C ALA A 72 14.72 -32.49 -1.70
N GLU A 73 15.85 -33.21 -1.68
CA GLU A 73 16.56 -33.59 -2.91
C GLU A 73 15.63 -34.40 -3.83
N GLY A 74 15.32 -33.84 -5.00
CA GLY A 74 14.37 -34.41 -5.97
C GLY A 74 13.02 -33.70 -6.07
N GLU A 75 12.69 -32.76 -5.17
CA GLU A 75 11.53 -31.87 -5.32
C GLU A 75 11.92 -30.63 -6.13
N THR A 76 11.24 -30.38 -7.25
CA THR A 76 11.39 -29.12 -7.98
C THR A 76 10.68 -28.01 -7.22
N ALA A 77 11.43 -26.98 -6.83
CA ALA A 77 10.86 -25.81 -6.19
C ALA A 77 9.84 -25.12 -7.13
N PRO A 78 8.64 -24.76 -6.66
CA PRO A 78 7.67 -24.03 -7.47
C PRO A 78 8.27 -22.71 -7.99
N SER A 79 7.94 -22.30 -9.21
CA SER A 79 8.52 -21.12 -9.89
C SER A 79 8.40 -19.79 -9.13
N LYS A 80 7.55 -19.74 -8.10
CA LYS A 80 7.38 -18.57 -7.23
C LYS A 80 8.51 -18.41 -6.20
N TYR A 81 9.27 -19.47 -5.94
CA TYR A 81 10.42 -19.44 -5.04
C TYR A 81 11.67 -18.96 -5.77
N GLN A 82 12.41 -18.06 -5.14
CA GLN A 82 13.74 -17.66 -5.55
C GLN A 82 14.77 -18.43 -4.73
N LYS A 83 15.63 -19.18 -5.40
CA LYS A 83 16.74 -19.90 -4.76
C LYS A 83 17.89 -18.91 -4.54
N ILE A 84 18.27 -18.71 -3.29
CA ILE A 84 19.48 -17.98 -2.91
C ILE A 84 20.34 -18.99 -2.15
N GLU A 85 21.55 -19.23 -2.68
CA GLU A 85 22.45 -20.28 -2.19
C GLU A 85 21.74 -21.65 -2.18
N GLU A 86 21.47 -22.20 -0.99
CA GLU A 86 20.79 -23.48 -0.80
C GLU A 86 19.34 -23.31 -0.31
N THR A 87 18.92 -22.07 -0.04
CA THR A 87 17.64 -21.77 0.61
C THR A 87 16.66 -21.16 -0.38
N HIS A 88 15.37 -21.50 -0.25
CA HIS A 88 14.33 -21.03 -1.15
C HIS A 88 13.47 -19.97 -0.46
N TYR A 89 13.27 -18.85 -1.14
CA TYR A 89 12.55 -17.68 -0.62
C TYR A 89 11.31 -17.44 -1.44
N LEU A 90 10.15 -17.37 -0.79
CA LEU A 90 8.90 -16.97 -1.40
C LEU A 90 8.51 -15.60 -0.85
N VAL A 91 8.48 -14.60 -1.74
CA VAL A 91 7.97 -13.26 -1.42
C VAL A 91 6.46 -13.27 -1.66
N GLU A 92 5.68 -13.25 -0.59
CA GLU A 92 4.23 -13.11 -0.70
C GLU A 92 3.84 -11.64 -0.79
N THR A 93 3.12 -11.27 -1.84
CA THR A 93 2.58 -9.94 -2.04
C THR A 93 1.10 -9.86 -1.63
N LEU A 94 0.71 -8.72 -1.08
CA LEU A 94 -0.68 -8.29 -1.01
C LEU A 94 -1.08 -7.82 -2.40
N ASP A 95 -1.72 -8.70 -3.16
CA ASP A 95 -2.38 -8.28 -4.38
C ASP A 95 -3.56 -7.38 -3.99
N ALA A 96 -3.45 -6.10 -4.35
CA ALA A 96 -4.59 -5.20 -4.27
C ALA A 96 -5.63 -5.71 -5.28
N THR A 97 -6.60 -6.50 -4.81
CA THR A 97 -7.79 -6.80 -5.60
C THR A 97 -8.45 -5.48 -5.95
N LYS A 98 -8.24 -5.04 -7.19
CA LYS A 98 -8.96 -3.89 -7.75
C LYS A 98 -10.44 -4.20 -7.56
N PRO A 99 -11.21 -3.37 -6.83
CA PRO A 99 -12.64 -3.60 -6.73
C PRO A 99 -13.18 -3.64 -8.16
N ALA A 100 -13.95 -4.69 -8.47
CA ALA A 100 -14.59 -4.80 -9.77
C ALA A 100 -15.33 -3.49 -10.03
N ALA A 101 -15.01 -2.83 -11.14
CA ALA A 101 -15.74 -1.64 -11.53
C ALA A 101 -17.21 -2.05 -11.64
N VAL A 102 -18.04 -1.51 -10.74
CA VAL A 102 -19.47 -1.73 -10.79
C VAL A 102 -19.90 -1.16 -12.13
N ALA A 103 -20.27 -2.02 -13.08
CA ALA A 103 -20.78 -1.59 -14.36
C ALA A 103 -21.96 -0.66 -14.06
N ALA A 104 -21.83 0.61 -14.44
CA ALA A 104 -22.94 1.53 -14.37
C ALA A 104 -24.05 0.93 -15.24
N THR A 105 -25.07 0.37 -14.62
CA THR A 105 -26.27 -0.06 -15.32
C THR A 105 -26.89 1.19 -15.91
N SER A 106 -26.63 1.42 -17.20
CA SER A 106 -27.41 2.32 -18.04
C SER A 106 -28.84 1.81 -18.08
N ALA A 107 -29.63 2.16 -17.07
CA ALA A 107 -31.05 1.85 -16.99
C ALA A 107 -31.79 2.76 -17.99
N LYS A 108 -31.77 2.32 -19.25
CA LYS A 108 -32.71 2.76 -20.26
C LYS A 108 -34.04 2.04 -20.00
N GLY A 109 -35.03 2.79 -19.54
CA GLY A 109 -36.45 2.42 -19.65
C GLY A 109 -37.07 1.83 -18.38
N GLY A 110 -37.95 2.62 -17.76
CA GLY A 110 -38.85 2.18 -16.70
C GLY A 110 -39.74 3.33 -16.26
N GLY A 111 -40.81 3.60 -17.02
CA GLY A 111 -41.70 4.71 -16.76
C GLY A 111 -42.64 4.50 -15.57
N ARG A 112 -43.07 5.60 -14.96
CA ARG A 112 -44.45 5.92 -14.52
C ARG A 112 -44.44 7.14 -13.60
N GLY A 113 -45.18 8.17 -13.98
CA GLY A 113 -45.56 9.28 -13.09
C GLY A 113 -45.24 10.67 -13.63
N GLY A 114 -46.22 11.31 -14.28
CA GLY A 114 -46.26 12.79 -14.32
C GLY A 114 -46.55 13.36 -12.91
N PRO A 115 -46.57 14.70 -12.68
CA PRO A 115 -47.13 15.70 -13.60
C PRO A 115 -46.42 17.08 -13.66
N ARG A 116 -46.92 17.90 -14.59
CA ARG A 116 -46.90 19.38 -14.70
C ARG A 116 -45.82 20.08 -15.56
N PRO A 117 -46.24 20.86 -16.57
CA PRO A 117 -45.43 21.89 -17.19
C PRO A 117 -45.56 23.17 -16.37
N GLY A 118 -44.43 23.69 -15.89
CA GLY A 118 -44.39 25.01 -15.26
C GLY A 118 -43.21 25.19 -14.34
N GLY A 119 -42.28 26.08 -14.72
CA GLY A 119 -41.31 26.63 -13.79
C GLY A 119 -39.93 26.84 -14.36
N ASN A 120 -39.69 28.05 -14.89
CA ASN A 120 -38.37 28.67 -14.96
C ASN A 120 -37.56 28.42 -13.68
N LYS A 121 -36.33 27.91 -13.79
CA LYS A 121 -35.10 28.61 -13.33
C LYS A 121 -33.88 27.68 -13.29
N SER A 122 -32.86 28.14 -14.00
CA SER A 122 -31.50 28.32 -13.49
C SER A 122 -30.66 27.09 -13.14
N GLY A 123 -29.52 26.99 -13.82
CA GLY A 123 -28.25 26.72 -13.14
C GLY A 123 -27.93 25.26 -12.90
N GLY A 124 -27.47 24.57 -13.94
CA GLY A 124 -26.59 23.42 -13.77
C GLY A 124 -25.27 23.86 -13.14
N GLY A 125 -25.22 23.87 -11.81
CA GLY A 125 -23.96 23.92 -11.06
C GLY A 125 -23.40 22.51 -10.89
N PRO A 126 -22.08 22.30 -11.02
CA PRO A 126 -21.48 20.98 -10.86
C PRO A 126 -21.74 20.45 -9.43
N LYS A 127 -22.17 19.19 -9.35
CA LYS A 127 -22.45 18.49 -8.09
C LYS A 127 -21.16 18.41 -7.28
N THR A 128 -21.11 19.13 -6.16
CA THR A 128 -20.02 19.04 -5.19
C THR A 128 -19.98 17.62 -4.66
N SER A 129 -18.80 16.98 -4.70
CA SER A 129 -18.58 15.61 -4.21
C SER A 129 -19.07 15.41 -2.77
N PRO A 130 -19.45 14.17 -2.39
CA PRO A 130 -20.18 13.87 -1.14
C PRO A 130 -19.39 14.08 0.17
N TRP A 131 -18.14 14.55 0.12
CA TRP A 131 -17.26 14.72 1.28
C TRP A 131 -16.85 16.17 1.57
N GLY A 132 -17.77 17.11 1.34
CA GLY A 132 -17.62 18.50 1.78
C GLY A 132 -16.90 19.40 0.78
N ALA A 133 -17.30 20.66 0.78
CA ALA A 133 -16.79 21.69 -0.13
C ALA A 133 -15.29 21.95 0.10
N SER A 134 -14.55 22.13 -0.99
CA SER A 134 -13.13 22.53 -0.93
C SER A 134 -12.99 23.86 -0.17
N PRO A 135 -11.90 24.12 0.58
CA PRO A 135 -11.71 25.36 1.34
C PRO A 135 -11.99 26.64 0.55
N GLU A 136 -11.65 26.66 -0.74
CA GLU A 136 -11.90 27.78 -1.64
C GLU A 136 -13.39 28.05 -1.87
N GLU A 137 -14.23 27.00 -1.96
CA GLU A 137 -15.68 27.13 -2.12
C GLU A 137 -16.36 27.62 -0.84
N ILE A 138 -15.82 27.27 0.33
CA ILE A 138 -16.31 27.76 1.63
C ILE A 138 -16.01 29.25 1.77
N GLU A 139 -14.80 29.67 1.40
CA GLU A 139 -14.43 31.09 1.42
C GLU A 139 -15.24 31.90 0.40
N ALA A 140 -15.46 31.37 -0.81
CA ALA A 140 -16.30 32.00 -1.81
C ALA A 140 -17.75 32.15 -1.31
N LYS A 141 -18.32 31.11 -0.67
CA LYS A 141 -19.66 31.19 -0.07
C LYS A 141 -19.71 32.17 1.10
N LYS A 142 -18.71 32.20 1.98
CA LYS A 142 -18.63 33.18 3.08
C LYS A 142 -18.55 34.62 2.55
N LYS A 143 -17.75 34.84 1.51
CA LYS A 143 -17.60 36.15 0.86
C LYS A 143 -18.90 36.57 0.17
N ALA A 144 -19.57 35.66 -0.52
CA ALA A 144 -20.87 35.90 -1.14
C ALA A 144 -21.97 36.21 -0.11
N SER A 145 -22.03 35.47 1.01
CA SER A 145 -22.99 35.74 2.09
C SER A 145 -22.73 37.09 2.77
N ARG A 146 -21.47 37.50 2.91
CA ARG A 146 -21.10 38.80 3.49
C ARG A 146 -21.44 39.96 2.55
N ALA A 147 -21.23 39.79 1.25
CA ALA A 147 -21.62 40.77 0.23
C ALA A 147 -23.15 40.94 0.16
N ALA A 148 -23.91 39.85 0.25
CA ALA A 148 -25.37 39.90 0.26
C ALA A 148 -25.95 40.55 1.52
N ALA A 149 -25.28 40.42 2.67
CA ALA A 149 -25.68 41.08 3.91
C ALA A 149 -25.40 42.60 3.89
N LEU A 150 -24.30 43.02 3.25
CA LEU A 150 -23.97 44.44 3.05
C LEU A 150 -24.89 45.13 2.04
N ALA A 151 -25.40 44.41 1.04
CA ALA A 151 -26.34 44.94 0.05
C ALA A 151 -27.79 45.09 0.56
N LYS A 152 -28.07 44.63 1.79
CA LYS A 152 -29.40 44.70 2.43
C LYS A 152 -29.50 45.75 3.55
N LYS A 153 -28.47 46.59 3.72
CA LYS A 153 -28.41 47.67 4.71
C LYS A 153 -28.26 49.01 3.99
#